data_AF-A0A383VZE1-F1
#
_entry.id   AF-A0A383VZE1-F1
#
_cell.length_a   1.000
_cell.length_b   1.000
_cell.length_c   1.000
_cell.angle_alpha   90.00
_cell.angle_beta   90.00
_cell.angle_gamma   90.00
#
_symmetry.space_group_name_H-M   'P 1'
#
loop_
_entity.id
_entity.type
_entity.pdbx_description
1 polymer ?
#
loop_
_entity_poly.entity_id
_entity_poly.type
_entity_poly.pdbx_seq_one_letter_code
_entity_poly.pdbx_strand_id
1 'polypeptide(L)'
;MSQSSEGSVWYFAFGSMVNIVGLKRRGLIPYESQPALIHGYRLAFQLGGMANLVPDAAATCHGVLHHVTADMFKVLCKIEATYDIITVTATPYTPYSSSRSSSCDCAEAPAAASQQAPAVASALAAAPAAAPGTHGSPLTATAFIVQPEHMAQQQQEHPEWHSSLPSDRYIRIITAGLQHHGVDPAWVQHVAQQQCVPSKAPQHYLKFPEPELQDGEVLREFTAEQLAQFVGKMTDNKVVTACGHKVLEIDVSPAPNALHVVYLRDFMAGHELSFGTCRNLYEPRLPPLEVPSDLRQEHVDWAEDFVAEWMNKTRFKARVIGRLLGPLGTAAAPLPQP
;
A
#
# COMPACT_ATOMS: atom_id res chain seq x y z
N MET A 1 -26.51 -1.31 -24.06
CA MET A 1 -25.22 -0.84 -23.52
C MET A 1 -25.41 0.63 -23.16
N SER A 2 -25.59 0.95 -21.88
CA SER A 2 -25.64 2.34 -21.43
C SER A 2 -24.29 2.97 -21.74
N GLN A 3 -24.28 3.97 -22.61
CA GLN A 3 -23.08 4.75 -22.87
C GLN A 3 -22.60 5.32 -21.54
N SER A 4 -21.44 4.85 -21.08
CA SER A 4 -20.66 5.54 -20.07
C SER A 4 -20.59 7.01 -20.50
N SER A 5 -21.01 7.93 -19.64
CA SER A 5 -20.76 9.35 -19.88
C SER A 5 -19.31 9.51 -20.29
N GLU A 6 -19.09 9.98 -21.51
CA GLU A 6 -17.78 9.98 -22.17
C GLU A 6 -16.75 10.61 -21.21
N GLY A 7 -15.87 9.78 -20.64
CA GLY A 7 -14.78 10.24 -19.78
C GLY A 7 -14.81 9.85 -18.29
N SER A 8 -15.73 8.99 -17.83
CA SER A 8 -15.70 8.47 -16.44
C SER A 8 -15.84 6.96 -16.34
N VAL A 9 -15.30 6.38 -15.26
CA VAL A 9 -15.27 4.93 -15.00
C VAL A 9 -15.75 4.66 -13.57
N TRP A 10 -16.57 3.63 -13.41
CA TRP A 10 -16.83 3.03 -12.10
C TRP A 10 -15.72 2.03 -11.77
N TYR A 11 -14.98 2.29 -10.71
CA TYR A 11 -13.91 1.42 -10.21
C TYR A 11 -14.35 0.71 -8.93
N PHE A 12 -14.37 -0.62 -8.92
CA PHE A 12 -14.67 -1.43 -7.74
C PHE A 12 -13.38 -1.76 -6.98
N ALA A 13 -13.17 -1.09 -5.86
CA ALA A 13 -12.07 -1.33 -4.94
C ALA A 13 -12.47 -2.34 -3.85
N PHE A 14 -11.55 -3.27 -3.53
CA PHE A 14 -11.74 -4.28 -2.47
C PHE A 14 -10.49 -4.47 -1.59
N GLY A 15 -9.33 -3.96 -2.03
CA GLY A 15 -8.08 -3.92 -1.27
C GLY A 15 -7.83 -2.56 -0.62
N SER A 16 -6.57 -2.12 -0.49
CA SER A 16 -6.22 -0.85 0.15
C SER A 16 -6.83 0.40 -0.49
N MET A 17 -7.28 0.32 -1.74
CA MET A 17 -7.91 1.44 -2.44
C MET A 17 -9.32 1.75 -1.95
N VAL A 18 -9.93 0.92 -1.08
CA VAL A 18 -11.16 1.31 -0.36
C VAL A 18 -10.92 2.44 0.65
N ASN A 19 -9.66 2.74 0.97
CA ASN A 19 -9.30 3.78 1.92
C ASN A 19 -9.13 5.15 1.22
N ILE A 20 -10.01 6.10 1.57
CA ILE A 20 -10.03 7.43 0.95
C ILE A 20 -8.75 8.27 1.21
N VAL A 21 -8.08 8.07 2.35
CA VAL A 21 -6.80 8.75 2.64
C VAL A 21 -5.73 8.25 1.68
N GLY A 22 -5.66 6.92 1.50
CA GLY A 22 -4.77 6.30 0.53
C GLY A 22 -5.01 6.75 -0.91
N LEU A 23 -6.27 6.87 -1.33
CA LEU A 23 -6.62 7.41 -2.66
C LEU A 23 -6.16 8.86 -2.83
N LYS A 24 -6.55 9.75 -1.91
CA LYS A 24 -6.22 11.19 -1.98
C LYS A 24 -4.70 11.43 -2.04
N ARG A 25 -3.92 10.68 -1.27
CA ARG A 25 -2.46 10.81 -1.26
C ARG A 25 -1.81 10.47 -2.59
N ARG A 26 -2.46 9.64 -3.40
CA ARG A 26 -2.09 9.27 -4.79
C ARG A 26 -2.73 10.16 -5.85
N GLY A 27 -3.33 11.29 -5.46
CA GLY A 27 -3.98 12.22 -6.39
C GLY A 27 -5.35 11.76 -6.91
N LEU A 28 -5.94 10.74 -6.29
CA LEU A 28 -7.22 10.18 -6.70
C LEU A 28 -8.33 10.73 -5.80
N ILE A 29 -9.24 11.52 -6.37
CA ILE A 29 -10.39 12.10 -5.68
C ILE A 29 -11.64 11.71 -6.47
N PRO A 30 -12.31 10.60 -6.13
CA PRO A 30 -13.53 10.18 -6.80
C PRO A 30 -14.62 11.26 -6.73
N TYR A 31 -15.47 11.35 -7.76
CA TYR A 31 -16.68 12.18 -7.74
C TYR A 31 -17.62 11.75 -6.63
N GLU A 32 -17.79 10.44 -6.49
CA GLU A 32 -18.57 9.82 -5.43
C GLU A 32 -18.01 8.43 -5.10
N SER A 33 -18.41 7.92 -3.94
CA SER A 33 -18.03 6.60 -3.47
C SER A 33 -19.16 5.96 -2.68
N GLN A 34 -19.50 4.71 -2.99
CA GLN A 34 -20.58 3.99 -2.33
C GLN A 34 -20.22 2.53 -2.10
N PRO A 35 -20.70 1.91 -1.01
CA PRO A 35 -20.44 0.51 -0.74
C PRO A 35 -21.22 -0.36 -1.75
N ALA A 36 -20.59 -1.46 -2.16
CA ALA A 36 -21.15 -2.38 -3.14
C ALA A 36 -20.66 -3.80 -2.89
N LEU A 37 -21.29 -4.76 -3.56
CA LEU A 37 -20.84 -6.14 -3.61
C LEU A 37 -20.82 -6.67 -5.04
N ILE A 38 -19.97 -7.66 -5.27
CA ILE A 38 -19.94 -8.46 -6.49
C ILE A 38 -20.21 -9.93 -6.15
N HIS A 39 -20.87 -10.63 -7.06
CA HIS A 39 -21.09 -12.08 -6.98
C HIS A 39 -20.06 -12.82 -7.84
N GLY A 40 -19.80 -14.08 -7.51
CA GLY A 40 -18.91 -14.93 -8.31
C GLY A 40 -17.43 -14.77 -7.98
N TYR A 41 -17.11 -14.04 -6.92
CA TYR A 41 -15.74 -13.80 -6.46
C TYR A 41 -15.67 -13.84 -4.94
N ARG A 42 -14.58 -14.40 -4.41
CA ARG A 42 -14.19 -14.27 -3.01
C ARG A 42 -12.94 -13.40 -2.88
N LEU A 43 -12.82 -12.71 -1.75
CA LEU A 43 -11.58 -12.05 -1.36
C LEU A 43 -10.53 -13.13 -1.00
N ALA A 44 -9.29 -12.93 -1.43
CA ALA A 44 -8.14 -13.69 -0.97
C ALA A 44 -6.95 -12.75 -0.73
N PHE A 45 -6.02 -13.16 0.13
CA PHE A 45 -4.73 -12.48 0.28
C PHE A 45 -3.64 -13.35 -0.34
N GLN A 46 -2.99 -12.85 -1.39
CA GLN A 46 -2.02 -13.56 -2.22
C GLN A 46 -0.83 -12.62 -2.52
N LEU A 47 0.26 -13.12 -3.12
CA LEU A 47 1.38 -12.29 -3.60
C LEU A 47 1.96 -11.33 -2.55
N GLY A 48 2.59 -11.83 -1.49
CA GLY A 48 3.06 -10.91 -0.43
C GLY A 48 1.97 -10.49 0.56
N GLY A 49 0.77 -11.08 0.47
CA GLY A 49 -0.37 -10.77 1.33
C GLY A 49 -1.20 -9.58 0.83
N MET A 50 -1.15 -9.28 -0.47
CA MET A 50 -2.00 -8.29 -1.13
C MET A 50 -3.40 -8.87 -1.40
N ALA A 51 -4.42 -8.02 -1.41
CA ALA A 51 -5.79 -8.43 -1.70
C ALA A 51 -5.95 -8.80 -3.18
N ASN A 52 -6.60 -9.93 -3.47
CA ASN A 52 -6.98 -10.36 -4.81
C ASN A 52 -8.44 -10.85 -4.83
N LEU A 53 -9.07 -10.78 -6.00
CA LEU A 53 -10.34 -11.45 -6.26
C LEU A 53 -10.05 -12.85 -6.82
N VAL A 54 -10.66 -13.88 -6.26
CA VAL A 54 -10.58 -15.24 -6.79
C VAL A 54 -11.96 -15.67 -7.27
N PRO A 55 -12.12 -16.14 -8.53
CA PRO A 55 -13.39 -16.64 -9.02
C PRO A 55 -13.95 -17.75 -8.12
N ASP A 56 -15.20 -17.58 -7.69
CA ASP A 56 -15.96 -18.53 -6.87
C ASP A 56 -17.45 -18.23 -7.04
N ALA A 57 -18.13 -19.10 -7.81
CA ALA A 57 -19.53 -18.90 -8.19
C ALA A 57 -20.51 -18.80 -7.02
N ALA A 58 -20.16 -19.36 -5.85
CA ALA A 58 -21.00 -19.32 -4.66
C ALA A 58 -20.68 -18.12 -3.74
N ALA A 59 -19.58 -17.42 -3.99
CA ALA A 59 -19.08 -16.37 -3.11
C ALA A 59 -19.57 -14.96 -3.50
N THR A 60 -19.47 -14.09 -2.51
CA THR A 60 -19.61 -12.64 -2.65
C THR A 60 -18.36 -11.94 -2.13
N CYS A 61 -18.04 -10.80 -2.73
CA CYS A 61 -17.02 -9.90 -2.24
C CYS A 61 -17.61 -8.51 -2.08
N HIS A 62 -17.48 -7.92 -0.88
CA HIS A 62 -17.89 -6.54 -0.64
C HIS A 62 -16.70 -5.60 -0.85
N GLY A 63 -16.99 -4.37 -1.27
CA GLY A 63 -16.01 -3.35 -1.56
C GLY A 63 -16.66 -1.97 -1.69
N VAL A 64 -15.97 -1.07 -2.38
CA VAL A 64 -16.42 0.30 -2.62
C VAL A 64 -16.35 0.60 -4.11
N LEU A 65 -17.46 1.11 -4.66
CA LEU A 65 -17.49 1.70 -5.98
C LEU A 65 -17.04 3.14 -5.90
N HIS A 66 -15.97 3.49 -6.61
CA HIS A 66 -15.49 4.85 -6.80
C HIS A 66 -15.83 5.31 -8.23
N HIS A 67 -16.52 6.44 -8.36
CA HIS A 67 -16.74 7.07 -9.67
C HIS A 67 -15.57 8.01 -9.97
N VAL A 68 -14.74 7.66 -10.95
CA VAL A 68 -13.48 8.37 -11.22
C VAL A 68 -13.42 8.88 -12.65
N THR A 69 -12.58 9.90 -12.89
CA THR A 69 -12.31 10.39 -14.25
C THR A 69 -11.46 9.39 -15.03
N ALA A 70 -11.47 9.48 -16.36
CA ALA A 70 -10.59 8.69 -17.22
C ALA A 70 -9.09 8.90 -16.88
N ASP A 71 -8.69 10.12 -16.53
CA ASP A 71 -7.29 10.40 -16.18
C ASP A 71 -6.90 9.81 -14.81
N MET A 72 -7.80 9.87 -13.82
CA MET A 72 -7.61 9.16 -12.55
C MET A 72 -7.52 7.64 -12.77
N PHE A 73 -8.33 7.10 -13.69
CA PHE A 73 -8.26 5.68 -14.03
C PHE A 73 -6.93 5.31 -14.70
N LYS A 74 -6.35 6.18 -15.53
CA LYS A 74 -4.98 5.96 -16.06
C LYS A 74 -3.93 5.92 -14.95
N VAL A 75 -4.05 6.77 -13.94
CA VAL A 75 -3.16 6.74 -12.75
C VAL A 75 -3.33 5.41 -12.00
N LEU A 76 -4.57 4.94 -11.81
CA LEU A 76 -4.84 3.62 -11.22
C LEU A 76 -4.18 2.50 -12.04
N CYS A 77 -4.30 2.50 -13.36
CA CYS A 77 -3.65 1.49 -14.21
C CYS A 77 -2.12 1.46 -14.06
N LYS A 78 -1.48 2.61 -13.80
CA LYS A 78 -0.03 2.66 -13.55
C LYS A 78 0.32 2.11 -12.17
N ILE A 79 -0.47 2.43 -11.15
CA ILE A 79 -0.27 1.94 -9.79
C ILE A 79 -0.46 0.42 -9.73
N GLU A 80 -1.51 -0.07 -10.40
CA GLU A 80 -1.91 -1.47 -10.44
C GLU A 80 -1.34 -2.20 -11.68
N ALA A 81 -0.19 -1.77 -12.20
CA ALA A 81 0.38 -2.28 -13.46
C ALA A 81 0.71 -3.79 -13.44
N THR A 82 0.70 -4.43 -12.27
CA THR A 82 0.87 -5.88 -12.09
C THR A 82 -0.44 -6.66 -12.12
N TYR A 83 -1.58 -5.99 -12.22
CA TYR A 83 -2.91 -6.59 -12.22
C TYR A 83 -3.55 -6.50 -13.60
N ASP A 84 -4.37 -7.48 -13.91
CA ASP A 84 -5.26 -7.47 -15.05
C ASP A 84 -6.52 -6.68 -14.73
N ILE A 85 -7.05 -6.02 -15.76
CA ILE A 85 -8.28 -5.25 -15.67
C ILE A 85 -9.46 -6.16 -16.06
N ILE A 86 -10.44 -6.30 -15.17
CA ILE A 86 -11.68 -7.04 -15.44
C ILE A 86 -12.91 -6.15 -15.31
N THR A 87 -13.97 -6.53 -16.03
CA THR A 87 -15.30 -5.95 -15.85
C THR A 87 -16.12 -6.81 -14.90
N VAL A 88 -16.77 -6.17 -13.93
CA VAL A 88 -17.64 -6.82 -12.95
C VAL A 88 -19.01 -6.16 -12.92
N THR A 89 -20.02 -6.92 -12.54
CA THR A 89 -21.35 -6.40 -12.22
C THR A 89 -21.43 -6.21 -10.71
N ALA A 90 -21.42 -4.94 -10.27
CA ALA A 90 -21.45 -4.57 -8.87
C ALA A 90 -22.84 -4.07 -8.48
N THR A 91 -23.35 -4.54 -7.35
CA THR A 91 -24.64 -4.10 -6.79
C THR A 91 -24.35 -3.13 -5.65
N PRO A 92 -24.54 -1.81 -5.84
CA PRO A 92 -24.42 -0.85 -4.75
C PRO A 92 -25.51 -1.11 -3.71
N TYR A 93 -25.28 -0.72 -2.47
CA TYR A 93 -26.29 -0.78 -1.42
C TYR A 93 -26.21 0.45 -0.52
N THR A 94 -27.31 0.72 0.18
CA THR A 94 -27.35 1.82 1.15
C THR A 94 -26.30 1.59 2.24
N PRO A 95 -25.43 2.59 2.52
CA PRO A 95 -24.45 2.47 3.59
C PRO A 95 -25.11 2.07 4.90
N TYR A 96 -24.52 1.11 5.60
CA TYR A 96 -24.91 0.82 6.95
C TYR A 96 -24.62 2.07 7.78
N SER A 97 -25.67 2.73 8.24
CA SER A 97 -25.51 3.80 9.21
C SER A 97 -24.97 3.13 10.47
N SER A 98 -23.67 3.23 10.68
CA SER A 98 -23.17 3.31 12.05
C SER A 98 -24.03 4.41 12.66
N SER A 99 -24.88 4.11 13.62
CA SER A 99 -25.59 5.11 14.40
C SER A 99 -24.53 5.99 15.05
N ARG A 100 -24.05 7.00 14.32
CA ARG A 100 -22.96 7.86 14.76
C ARG A 100 -23.55 8.73 15.84
N SER A 101 -23.11 8.54 17.08
CA SER A 101 -23.04 9.68 17.98
C SER A 101 -22.16 10.74 17.30
N SER A 102 -22.66 11.97 17.29
CA SER A 102 -22.22 13.10 16.45
C SER A 102 -20.83 13.69 16.82
N SER A 103 -19.87 12.87 17.25
CA SER A 103 -18.51 13.35 17.54
C SER A 103 -17.48 12.40 16.95
N CYS A 104 -17.29 12.48 15.63
CA CYS A 104 -16.16 11.86 14.95
C CYS A 104 -14.95 12.81 15.02
N ASP A 105 -14.43 13.01 16.22
CA ASP A 105 -12.99 13.18 16.33
C ASP A 105 -12.38 11.82 15.94
N CYS A 106 -11.40 11.83 15.05
CA CYS A 106 -10.67 10.62 14.66
C CYS A 106 -9.86 10.10 15.86
N ALA A 107 -10.54 9.56 16.86
CA ALA A 107 -9.95 9.02 18.08
C ALA A 107 -9.29 7.66 17.80
N GLU A 108 -8.16 7.46 18.45
CA GLU A 108 -7.28 6.30 18.38
C GLU A 108 -8.06 4.97 18.33
N ALA A 109 -7.74 4.15 17.33
CA ALA A 109 -8.23 2.78 17.29
C ALA A 109 -7.82 2.03 18.57
N PRO A 110 -8.72 1.30 19.23
CA PRO A 110 -8.37 0.56 20.44
C PRO A 110 -7.22 -0.42 20.16
N ALA A 111 -6.28 -0.51 21.09
CA ALA A 111 -5.18 -1.47 21.04
C ALA A 111 -5.74 -2.90 21.05
N ALA A 112 -5.84 -3.52 19.88
CA ALA A 112 -6.27 -4.91 19.76
C ALA A 112 -5.26 -5.83 20.46
N ALA A 113 -5.74 -6.62 21.43
CA ALA A 113 -4.96 -7.66 22.10
C ALA A 113 -4.53 -8.71 21.08
N SER A 114 -3.22 -8.89 20.91
CA SER A 114 -2.65 -9.87 19.98
C SER A 114 -2.79 -11.28 20.58
N GLN A 115 -3.70 -12.10 20.04
CA GLN A 115 -3.71 -13.54 20.27
C GLN A 115 -3.10 -14.22 19.04
N GLN A 116 -1.93 -14.85 19.20
CA GLN A 116 -1.31 -15.67 18.15
C GLN A 116 -2.06 -17.00 18.02
N ALA A 117 -2.71 -17.22 16.87
CA ALA A 117 -3.31 -18.51 16.50
C ALA A 117 -2.32 -19.32 15.63
N PRO A 118 -2.35 -20.67 15.68
CA PRO A 118 -1.45 -21.52 14.90
C PRO A 118 -1.72 -21.42 13.38
N ALA A 119 -0.65 -21.51 12.60
CA ALA A 119 -0.66 -21.45 11.14
C ALA A 119 -1.26 -22.73 10.54
N VAL A 120 -2.46 -22.62 9.96
CA VAL A 120 -3.10 -23.67 9.14
C VAL A 120 -3.48 -23.02 7.81
N ALA A 121 -3.35 -23.75 6.70
CA ALA A 121 -3.74 -23.29 5.38
C ALA A 121 -5.19 -22.74 5.43
N SER A 122 -5.32 -21.42 5.35
CA SER A 122 -6.58 -20.71 5.54
C SER A 122 -7.44 -20.88 4.29
N ALA A 123 -8.24 -21.95 4.28
CA ALA A 123 -9.51 -21.89 3.59
C ALA A 123 -10.33 -20.82 4.32
N LEU A 124 -10.37 -19.61 3.76
CA LEU A 124 -11.20 -18.54 4.27
C LEU A 124 -12.60 -19.07 4.45
N ALA A 125 -13.10 -19.07 5.70
CA ALA A 125 -14.48 -19.41 5.97
C ALA A 125 -15.37 -18.57 5.04
N ALA A 126 -16.42 -19.19 4.48
CA ALA A 126 -17.35 -18.49 3.61
C ALA A 126 -17.77 -17.18 4.26
N ALA A 127 -17.72 -16.10 3.49
CA ALA A 127 -18.10 -14.80 4.00
C ALA A 127 -19.54 -14.85 4.55
N PRO A 128 -19.84 -14.07 5.60
CA PRO A 128 -21.19 -13.99 6.11
C PRO A 128 -22.14 -13.55 4.99
N ALA A 129 -23.37 -14.10 5.00
CA ALA A 129 -24.42 -13.62 4.10
C ALA A 129 -24.64 -12.11 4.37
N ALA A 130 -24.77 -11.33 3.30
CA ALA A 130 -25.02 -9.90 3.41
C ALA A 130 -26.27 -9.64 4.26
N ALA A 131 -26.15 -8.71 5.22
CA ALA A 131 -27.31 -8.26 5.97
C ALA A 131 -28.31 -7.57 5.02
N PRO A 132 -29.62 -7.56 5.37
CA PRO A 132 -30.65 -6.98 4.51
C PRO A 132 -30.53 -5.46 4.45
N GLY A 133 -29.76 -4.97 3.47
CA GLY A 133 -29.73 -3.58 3.05
C GLY A 133 -30.60 -3.36 1.81
N THR A 134 -31.04 -2.11 1.57
CA THR A 134 -31.63 -1.75 0.29
C THR A 134 -30.55 -1.73 -0.79
N HIS A 135 -30.63 -2.68 -1.72
CA HIS A 135 -29.75 -2.76 -2.87
C HIS A 135 -30.22 -1.83 -3.98
N GLY A 136 -29.29 -1.09 -4.58
CA GLY A 136 -29.53 -0.34 -5.81
C GLY A 136 -29.49 -1.24 -7.05
N SER A 137 -29.76 -0.65 -8.21
CA SER A 137 -29.61 -1.34 -9.50
C SER A 137 -28.14 -1.72 -9.74
N PRO A 138 -27.86 -2.93 -10.27
CA PRO A 138 -26.51 -3.33 -10.62
C PRO A 138 -25.87 -2.38 -11.64
N LEU A 139 -24.58 -2.14 -11.49
CA LEU A 139 -23.75 -1.28 -12.35
C LEU A 139 -22.57 -2.07 -12.91
N THR A 140 -22.17 -1.74 -14.13
CA THR A 140 -20.91 -2.22 -14.71
C THR A 140 -19.76 -1.41 -14.12
N ALA A 141 -18.79 -2.10 -13.53
CA ALA A 141 -17.59 -1.51 -12.96
C ALA A 141 -16.34 -2.24 -13.41
N THR A 142 -15.19 -1.60 -13.22
CA THR A 142 -13.87 -2.15 -13.50
C THR A 142 -13.18 -2.53 -12.19
N ALA A 143 -12.48 -3.66 -12.15
CA ALA A 143 -11.68 -4.08 -11.01
C ALA A 143 -10.29 -4.55 -11.50
N PHE A 144 -9.33 -4.57 -10.59
CA PHE A 144 -7.99 -5.12 -10.81
C PHE A 144 -7.90 -6.50 -10.15
N ILE A 145 -7.37 -7.49 -10.86
CA ILE A 145 -7.23 -8.88 -10.39
C ILE A 145 -5.88 -9.43 -10.84
N VAL A 146 -5.28 -10.33 -10.06
CA VAL A 146 -4.21 -11.18 -10.62
C VAL A 146 -4.81 -12.49 -11.05
N GLN A 147 -4.77 -12.75 -12.35
CA GLN A 147 -5.33 -13.97 -12.94
C GLN A 147 -4.60 -15.22 -12.41
N PRO A 148 -5.28 -16.39 -12.34
CA PRO A 148 -4.70 -17.64 -11.84
C PRO A 148 -3.39 -18.04 -12.54
N GLU A 149 -3.26 -17.78 -13.84
CA GLU A 149 -2.07 -18.04 -14.64
C GLU A 149 -0.89 -17.15 -14.24
N HIS A 150 -1.10 -15.85 -14.08
CA HIS A 150 -0.08 -14.90 -13.62
C HIS A 150 0.32 -15.17 -12.17
N MET A 151 -0.67 -15.52 -11.34
CA MET A 151 -0.48 -16.02 -9.97
C MET A 151 0.49 -17.21 -9.93
N ALA A 152 0.26 -18.24 -10.76
CA ALA A 152 1.09 -19.45 -10.78
C ALA A 152 2.52 -19.16 -11.25
N GLN A 153 2.69 -18.25 -12.22
CA GLN A 153 4.00 -17.80 -12.67
C GLN A 153 4.76 -17.04 -11.56
N GLN A 154 4.13 -16.05 -10.95
CA GLN A 154 4.71 -15.26 -9.86
C GLN A 154 5.13 -16.14 -8.69
N GLN A 155 4.31 -17.14 -8.40
CA GLN A 155 4.58 -18.16 -7.40
C GLN A 155 5.84 -18.99 -7.70
N GLN A 156 6.02 -19.39 -8.96
CA GLN A 156 7.22 -20.10 -9.38
C GLN A 156 8.49 -19.22 -9.32
N GLU A 157 8.36 -17.94 -9.65
CA GLU A 157 9.47 -16.97 -9.65
C GLU A 157 9.84 -16.50 -8.24
N HIS A 158 8.84 -16.37 -7.36
CA HIS A 158 8.94 -15.83 -6.00
C HIS A 158 8.32 -16.78 -4.98
N PRO A 159 8.95 -17.94 -4.70
CA PRO A 159 8.37 -18.92 -3.81
C PRO A 159 8.17 -18.40 -2.38
N GLU A 160 8.93 -17.39 -1.98
CA GLU A 160 8.78 -16.70 -0.69
C GLU A 160 7.46 -15.91 -0.57
N TRP A 161 6.76 -15.63 -1.67
CA TRP A 161 5.46 -14.94 -1.66
C TRP A 161 4.26 -15.86 -1.48
N HIS A 162 4.45 -17.18 -1.54
CA HIS A 162 3.37 -18.17 -1.45
C HIS A 162 2.62 -18.15 -0.11
N SER A 163 3.33 -17.85 0.98
CA SER A 163 2.83 -18.04 2.35
C SER A 163 2.76 -16.75 3.15
N SER A 164 2.96 -15.61 2.50
CA SER A 164 2.92 -14.31 3.17
C SER A 164 1.47 -13.95 3.48
N LEU A 165 1.13 -14.02 4.77
CA LEU A 165 -0.06 -13.40 5.30
C LEU A 165 -0.04 -11.88 5.00
N PRO A 166 -1.20 -11.22 4.85
CA PRO A 166 -1.26 -9.76 4.81
C PRO A 166 -0.60 -9.16 6.04
N SER A 167 -0.07 -7.94 5.95
CA SER A 167 0.37 -7.23 7.16
C SER A 167 -0.83 -6.70 7.96
N ASP A 168 -0.70 -6.60 9.29
CA ASP A 168 -1.69 -5.94 10.15
C ASP A 168 -1.96 -4.50 9.68
N ARG A 169 -0.92 -3.78 9.25
CA ARG A 169 -1.05 -2.46 8.59
C ARG A 169 -2.04 -2.53 7.42
N TYR A 170 -1.86 -3.47 6.51
CA TYR A 170 -2.69 -3.58 5.31
C TYR A 170 -4.15 -3.92 5.64
N ILE A 171 -4.38 -4.86 6.56
CA ILE A 171 -5.73 -5.17 7.05
C ILE A 171 -6.41 -3.93 7.65
N ARG A 172 -5.70 -3.16 8.50
CA ARG A 172 -6.23 -1.92 9.09
C ARG A 172 -6.63 -0.88 8.05
N ILE A 173 -5.82 -0.71 7.00
CA ILE A 173 -6.12 0.22 5.90
C ILE A 173 -7.44 -0.18 5.23
N ILE A 174 -7.59 -1.46 4.90
CA ILE A 174 -8.79 -2.00 4.25
C ILE A 174 -10.00 -1.81 5.18
N THR A 175 -9.94 -2.29 6.43
CA THR A 175 -11.06 -2.22 7.36
C THR A 175 -11.49 -0.78 7.63
N ALA A 176 -10.54 0.15 7.79
CA ALA A 176 -10.85 1.56 7.99
C ALA A 176 -11.57 2.18 6.78
N GLY A 177 -11.17 1.81 5.55
CA GLY A 177 -11.85 2.27 4.34
C GLY A 177 -13.26 1.68 4.19
N LEU A 178 -13.41 0.37 4.42
CA LEU A 178 -14.72 -0.30 4.39
C LEU A 178 -15.67 0.33 5.44
N GLN A 179 -15.19 0.58 6.66
CA GLN A 179 -15.95 1.27 7.71
C GLN A 179 -16.33 2.70 7.32
N HIS A 180 -15.39 3.46 6.75
CA HIS A 180 -15.63 4.83 6.32
C HIS A 180 -16.79 4.93 5.33
N HIS A 181 -16.88 3.99 4.40
CA HIS A 181 -17.93 3.94 3.37
C HIS A 181 -19.21 3.20 3.80
N GLY A 182 -19.30 2.74 5.05
CA GLY A 182 -20.50 2.05 5.56
C GLY A 182 -20.75 0.69 4.90
N VAL A 183 -19.69 -0.04 4.56
CA VAL A 183 -19.78 -1.45 4.14
C VAL A 183 -20.38 -2.29 5.28
N ASP A 184 -21.06 -3.38 4.93
CA ASP A 184 -21.67 -4.33 5.87
C ASP A 184 -20.72 -4.65 7.05
N PRO A 185 -21.13 -4.37 8.31
CA PRO A 185 -20.29 -4.62 9.49
C PRO A 185 -19.83 -6.07 9.63
N ALA A 186 -20.63 -7.05 9.20
CA ALA A 186 -20.24 -8.46 9.24
C ALA A 186 -19.08 -8.74 8.27
N TRP A 187 -19.08 -8.09 7.09
CA TRP A 187 -17.96 -8.17 6.16
C TRP A 187 -16.72 -7.45 6.69
N VAL A 188 -16.87 -6.26 7.27
CA VAL A 188 -15.76 -5.54 7.92
C VAL A 188 -15.11 -6.41 8.99
N GLN A 189 -15.91 -7.06 9.83
CA GLN A 189 -15.42 -7.98 10.85
C GLN A 189 -14.71 -9.19 10.24
N HIS A 190 -15.27 -9.77 9.17
CA HIS A 190 -14.64 -10.87 8.43
C HIS A 190 -13.24 -10.49 7.91
N VAL A 191 -13.07 -9.26 7.38
CA VAL A 191 -11.76 -8.76 6.93
C VAL A 191 -10.84 -8.44 8.12
N ALA A 192 -11.37 -7.94 9.23
CA ALA A 192 -10.58 -7.63 10.43
C ALA A 192 -10.04 -8.87 11.14
N GLN A 193 -10.70 -10.03 10.98
CA GLN A 193 -10.31 -11.30 11.61
C GLN A 193 -9.31 -12.12 10.77
N GLN A 194 -8.85 -11.57 9.64
CA GLN A 194 -7.88 -12.22 8.78
C GLN A 194 -6.56 -12.43 9.51
N GLN A 195 -5.98 -13.62 9.36
CA GLN A 195 -4.63 -13.87 9.85
C GLN A 195 -3.67 -12.91 9.15
N CYS A 196 -2.83 -12.23 9.93
CA CYS A 196 -1.90 -11.24 9.42
C CYS A 196 -0.55 -11.31 10.13
N VAL A 197 0.49 -10.77 9.48
CA VAL A 197 1.79 -10.52 10.10
C VAL A 197 1.63 -9.31 11.04
N PRO A 198 1.85 -9.47 12.36
CA PRO A 198 1.71 -8.37 13.30
C PRO A 198 2.67 -7.23 12.97
N SER A 199 2.20 -5.98 13.11
CA SER A 199 3.07 -4.82 12.99
C SER A 199 4.15 -4.85 14.08
N LYS A 200 5.39 -4.53 13.70
CA LYS A 200 6.51 -4.40 14.64
C LYS A 200 6.27 -3.23 15.58
N ALA A 201 6.70 -3.37 16.83
CA ALA A 201 6.84 -2.22 17.72
C ALA A 201 8.10 -1.42 17.34
N PRO A 202 8.15 -0.10 17.59
CA PRO A 202 9.26 0.75 17.14
C PRO A 202 10.66 0.27 17.56
N GLN A 203 10.80 -0.33 18.76
CA GLN A 203 12.08 -0.88 19.22
C GLN A 203 12.56 -2.11 18.43
N HIS A 204 11.70 -2.70 17.60
CA HIS A 204 12.00 -3.83 16.72
C HIS A 204 12.12 -3.42 15.25
N TYR A 205 12.04 -2.13 14.95
CA TYR A 205 12.28 -1.63 13.60
C TYR A 205 13.71 -1.92 13.17
N LEU A 206 13.82 -2.45 11.95
CA LEU A 206 15.08 -2.62 11.26
C LEU A 206 15.70 -1.26 10.99
N LYS A 207 17.03 -1.21 11.10
CA LYS A 207 17.82 0.00 10.90
C LYS A 207 18.96 -0.33 9.94
N PHE A 208 19.32 0.62 9.08
CA PHE A 208 20.56 0.51 8.34
C PHE A 208 21.72 0.64 9.32
N PRO A 209 22.64 -0.34 9.37
CA PRO A 209 23.76 -0.29 10.29
C PRO A 209 24.65 0.91 9.97
N GLU A 210 25.12 1.58 11.01
CA GLU A 210 26.15 2.59 10.84
C GLU A 210 27.47 1.94 10.43
N PRO A 211 28.26 2.56 9.55
CA PRO A 211 29.55 2.02 9.19
C PRO A 211 30.51 2.13 10.37
N GLU A 212 31.36 1.13 10.54
CA GLU A 212 32.50 1.22 11.45
C GLU A 212 33.50 2.23 10.86
N LEU A 213 33.69 3.35 11.53
CA LEU A 213 34.65 4.39 11.15
C LEU A 213 35.96 4.15 11.89
N GLN A 214 37.09 4.31 11.19
CA GLN A 214 38.40 4.32 11.85
C GLN A 214 38.60 5.62 12.65
N ASP A 215 39.56 5.62 13.58
CA ASP A 215 39.86 6.80 14.40
C ASP A 215 40.16 8.03 13.53
N GLY A 216 39.30 9.05 13.66
CA GLY A 216 39.40 10.31 12.91
C GLY A 216 38.65 10.32 11.57
N GLU A 217 38.10 9.20 11.11
CA GLU A 217 37.20 9.18 9.96
C GLU A 217 35.84 9.77 10.33
N VAL A 218 35.29 10.58 9.41
CA VAL A 218 33.95 11.12 9.53
C VAL A 218 33.13 10.70 8.31
N LEU A 219 31.85 10.42 8.53
CA LEU A 219 30.92 10.17 7.43
C LEU A 219 30.84 11.41 6.55
N ARG A 220 30.86 11.20 5.23
CA ARG A 220 30.65 12.26 4.26
C ARG A 220 29.30 12.93 4.51
N GLU A 221 29.28 14.25 4.51
CA GLU A 221 28.05 15.03 4.55
C GLU A 221 27.54 15.31 3.13
N PHE A 222 26.22 15.29 2.97
CA PHE A 222 25.50 15.56 1.73
C PHE A 222 24.51 16.69 1.96
N THR A 223 24.52 17.71 1.09
CA THR A 223 23.38 18.64 0.98
C THR A 223 22.27 18.02 0.12
N ALA A 224 21.08 18.61 0.16
CA ALA A 224 19.97 18.19 -0.71
C ALA A 224 20.34 18.31 -2.20
N GLU A 225 21.09 19.34 -2.58
CA GLU A 225 21.57 19.56 -3.95
C GLU A 225 22.58 18.50 -4.38
N GLN A 226 23.48 18.08 -3.48
CA GLN A 226 24.42 17.01 -3.75
C GLN A 226 23.72 15.66 -3.92
N LEU A 227 22.69 15.37 -3.10
CA LEU A 227 21.88 14.18 -3.25
C LEU A 227 21.09 14.20 -4.58
N ALA A 228 20.55 15.35 -4.96
CA ALA A 228 19.79 15.52 -6.21
C ALA A 228 20.61 15.24 -7.48
N GLN A 229 21.95 15.28 -7.40
CA GLN A 229 22.82 14.89 -8.52
C GLN A 229 22.66 13.40 -8.90
N PHE A 230 22.05 12.58 -8.04
CA PHE A 230 21.81 11.16 -8.29
C PHE A 230 20.40 10.85 -8.83
N VAL A 231 19.55 11.85 -9.08
CA VAL A 231 18.18 11.63 -9.60
C VAL A 231 18.20 10.89 -10.92
N GLY A 232 17.47 9.77 -10.99
CA GLY A 232 17.39 8.91 -12.18
C GLY A 232 18.69 8.17 -12.52
N LYS A 233 19.73 8.25 -11.67
CA LYS A 233 21.05 7.69 -11.97
C LYS A 233 21.25 6.35 -11.29
N MET A 234 21.87 5.44 -12.04
CA MET A 234 22.42 4.19 -11.55
C MET A 234 23.82 4.04 -12.12
N THR A 235 24.81 3.83 -11.25
CA THR A 235 26.22 3.68 -11.65
C THR A 235 26.75 2.38 -11.09
N ASP A 236 27.30 1.52 -11.94
CA ASP A 236 27.82 0.19 -11.55
C ASP A 236 26.80 -0.64 -10.75
N ASN A 237 25.54 -0.67 -11.19
CA ASN A 237 24.41 -1.31 -10.49
C ASN A 237 24.17 -0.78 -9.07
N LYS A 238 24.48 0.49 -8.82
CA LYS A 238 24.24 1.16 -7.54
C LYS A 238 23.33 2.36 -7.69
N VAL A 239 22.41 2.49 -6.75
CA VAL A 239 21.51 3.63 -6.59
C VAL A 239 21.86 4.36 -5.30
N VAL A 240 21.94 5.69 -5.35
CA VAL A 240 22.17 6.52 -4.16
C VAL A 240 20.88 7.24 -3.80
N THR A 241 20.46 7.17 -2.53
CA THR A 241 19.23 7.76 -2.01
C THR A 241 19.41 8.15 -0.54
N ALA A 242 18.41 8.72 0.12
CA ALA A 242 18.44 8.97 1.56
C ALA A 242 17.19 8.46 2.27
N CYS A 243 17.36 8.00 3.51
CA CYS A 243 16.25 7.68 4.43
C CYS A 243 16.52 8.38 5.76
N GLY A 244 15.76 9.42 6.05
CA GLY A 244 16.05 10.36 7.12
C GLY A 244 17.38 11.06 6.87
N HIS A 245 18.26 11.00 7.86
CA HIS A 245 19.61 11.56 7.75
C HIS A 245 20.62 10.59 7.14
N LYS A 246 20.25 9.36 6.78
CA LYS A 246 21.20 8.37 6.24
C LYS A 246 21.20 8.43 4.72
N VAL A 247 22.35 8.72 4.12
CA VAL A 247 22.54 8.56 2.68
C VAL A 247 22.98 7.12 2.41
N LEU A 248 22.21 6.42 1.59
CA LEU A 248 22.34 5.00 1.30
C LEU A 248 22.90 4.81 -0.11
N GLU A 249 23.87 3.91 -0.25
CA GLU A 249 24.23 3.28 -1.52
C GLU A 249 23.62 1.88 -1.54
N ILE A 250 22.77 1.62 -2.53
CA ILE A 250 22.03 0.36 -2.69
C ILE A 250 22.58 -0.37 -3.92
N ASP A 251 23.17 -1.53 -3.69
CA ASP A 251 23.63 -2.46 -4.72
C ASP A 251 22.46 -3.35 -5.18
N VAL A 252 22.07 -3.16 -6.45
CA VAL A 252 20.99 -3.87 -7.12
C VAL A 252 21.49 -4.98 -8.07
N SER A 253 22.78 -5.30 -8.04
CA SER A 253 23.38 -6.38 -8.85
C SER A 253 22.74 -7.77 -8.73
N PRO A 254 22.05 -8.16 -7.63
CA PRO A 254 21.35 -9.44 -7.59
C PRO A 254 20.23 -9.59 -8.62
N ALA A 255 19.64 -8.48 -9.07
CA ALA A 255 18.54 -8.50 -10.03
C ALA A 255 18.43 -7.16 -10.82
N PRO A 256 19.43 -6.79 -11.64
CA PRO A 256 19.54 -5.45 -12.22
C PRO A 256 18.40 -5.09 -13.19
N ASN A 257 17.66 -6.08 -13.68
CA ASN A 257 16.52 -5.91 -14.59
C ASN A 257 15.16 -6.11 -13.90
N ALA A 258 15.12 -6.33 -12.57
CA ALA A 258 13.85 -6.46 -11.87
C ALA A 258 13.07 -5.14 -11.89
N LEU A 259 11.74 -5.22 -11.91
CA LEU A 259 10.85 -4.05 -11.84
C LEU A 259 11.18 -3.13 -10.66
N HIS A 260 11.60 -3.72 -9.53
CA HIS A 260 12.07 -3.04 -8.34
C HIS A 260 13.29 -2.12 -8.57
N VAL A 261 14.16 -2.46 -9.52
CA VAL A 261 15.33 -1.63 -9.88
C VAL A 261 14.91 -0.40 -10.67
N VAL A 262 13.96 -0.56 -11.60
CA VAL A 262 13.35 0.58 -12.31
C VAL A 262 12.72 1.52 -11.30
N TYR A 263 11.98 0.99 -10.32
CA TYR A 263 11.39 1.81 -9.25
C TYR A 263 12.45 2.55 -8.43
N LEU A 264 13.51 1.86 -7.99
CA LEU A 264 14.62 2.48 -7.25
C LEU A 264 15.29 3.60 -8.06
N ARG A 265 15.63 3.32 -9.32
CA ARG A 265 16.32 4.29 -10.18
C ARG A 265 15.44 5.50 -10.46
N ASP A 266 14.21 5.28 -10.89
CA ASP A 266 13.36 6.35 -11.45
C ASP A 266 12.64 7.15 -10.38
N PHE A 267 12.38 6.57 -9.21
CA PHE A 267 11.60 7.21 -8.15
C PHE A 267 12.38 7.46 -6.86
N MET A 268 13.44 6.70 -6.57
CA MET A 268 14.12 6.79 -5.27
C MET A 268 15.52 7.40 -5.37
N ALA A 269 16.21 7.21 -6.50
CA ALA A 269 17.56 7.72 -6.69
C ALA A 269 17.59 9.25 -6.52
N GLY A 270 18.52 9.74 -5.71
CA GLY A 270 18.71 11.16 -5.42
C GLY A 270 17.62 11.82 -4.57
N HIS A 271 16.73 11.05 -3.95
CA HIS A 271 15.65 11.58 -3.10
C HIS A 271 15.78 11.17 -1.64
N GLU A 272 15.20 11.95 -0.73
CA GLU A 272 14.90 11.53 0.65
C GLU A 272 13.55 10.79 0.65
N LEU A 273 13.55 9.56 1.15
CA LEU A 273 12.47 8.60 0.94
C LEU A 273 11.40 8.62 2.02
N SER A 274 11.69 9.14 3.21
CA SER A 274 10.81 8.99 4.38
C SER A 274 9.43 9.59 4.12
N PHE A 275 9.38 10.82 3.61
CA PHE A 275 8.11 11.46 3.28
C PHE A 275 7.34 10.70 2.20
N GLY A 276 7.99 10.34 1.10
CA GLY A 276 7.38 9.59 0.01
C GLY A 276 6.83 8.24 0.43
N THR A 277 7.60 7.49 1.21
CA THR A 277 7.24 6.17 1.74
C THR A 277 6.04 6.29 2.67
N CYS A 278 6.08 7.19 3.65
CA CYS A 278 4.98 7.39 4.60
C CYS A 278 3.70 7.91 3.92
N ARG A 279 3.84 8.80 2.93
CA ARG A 279 2.71 9.31 2.15
C ARG A 279 2.08 8.19 1.31
N ASN A 280 2.87 7.51 0.48
CA ASN A 280 2.35 6.59 -0.54
C ASN A 280 1.85 5.26 0.03
N LEU A 281 2.43 4.80 1.13
CA LEU A 281 2.04 3.52 1.74
C LEU A 281 1.01 3.67 2.85
N TYR A 282 0.92 4.85 3.47
CA TYR A 282 0.02 5.20 4.58
C TYR A 282 0.12 4.24 5.77
N GLU A 283 0.65 4.71 6.90
CA GLU A 283 0.64 3.98 8.17
C GLU A 283 -0.40 4.62 9.10
N PRO A 284 -1.53 3.94 9.38
CA PRO A 284 -2.58 4.49 10.24
C PRO A 284 -2.15 4.80 11.68
N ARG A 285 -1.04 4.21 12.16
CA ARG A 285 -0.51 4.45 13.51
C ARG A 285 0.40 5.65 13.64
N LEU A 286 0.90 6.18 12.52
CA LEU A 286 1.73 7.38 12.55
C LEU A 286 0.83 8.63 12.56
N PRO A 287 1.31 9.74 13.12
CA PRO A 287 0.59 11.00 13.03
C PRO A 287 0.29 11.42 11.59
N PRO A 288 -0.70 12.30 11.38
CA PRO A 288 -1.00 12.82 10.06
C PRO A 288 0.23 13.42 9.39
N LEU A 289 0.38 13.11 8.10
CA LEU A 289 1.46 13.55 7.24
C LEU A 289 0.86 14.04 5.92
N GLU A 290 0.83 15.36 5.72
CA GLU A 290 0.28 16.00 4.51
C GLU A 290 1.38 16.68 3.70
N VAL A 291 2.30 17.37 4.38
CA VAL A 291 3.41 18.12 3.79
C VAL A 291 4.76 17.66 4.35
N PRO A 292 5.89 17.89 3.65
CA PRO A 292 7.20 17.42 4.12
C PRO A 292 7.61 17.91 5.52
N SER A 293 7.15 19.10 5.93
CA SER A 293 7.40 19.64 7.27
C SER A 293 6.66 18.90 8.40
N ASP A 294 5.70 18.05 8.07
CA ASP A 294 5.01 17.19 9.05
C ASP A 294 5.85 15.96 9.42
N LEU A 295 6.95 15.73 8.70
CA LEU A 295 7.81 14.58 8.93
C LEU A 295 8.44 14.65 10.33
N ARG A 296 8.36 13.53 11.05
CA ARG A 296 8.83 13.37 12.44
C ARG A 296 9.74 12.16 12.52
N GLN A 297 10.48 12.02 13.62
CA GLN A 297 11.38 10.89 13.79
C GLN A 297 10.67 9.53 13.69
N GLU A 298 9.46 9.40 14.24
CA GLU A 298 8.64 8.19 14.13
C GLU A 298 8.29 7.81 12.68
N HIS A 299 8.13 8.81 11.79
CA HIS A 299 7.94 8.57 10.36
C HIS A 299 9.22 8.05 9.70
N VAL A 300 10.35 8.68 10.01
CA VAL A 300 11.66 8.24 9.52
C VAL A 300 11.97 6.82 10.00
N ASP A 301 11.67 6.52 11.26
CA ASP A 301 11.96 5.22 11.84
C ASP A 301 11.18 4.10 11.19
N TRP A 302 9.89 4.34 10.93
CA TRP A 302 9.03 3.39 10.21
C TRP A 302 9.41 3.27 8.73
N ALA A 303 9.74 4.38 8.07
CA ALA A 303 10.17 4.35 6.67
C ALA A 303 11.48 3.55 6.53
N GLU A 304 12.42 3.75 7.45
CA GLU A 304 13.67 2.99 7.50
C GLU A 304 13.42 1.49 7.68
N ASP A 305 12.54 1.09 8.61
CA ASP A 305 12.15 -0.31 8.79
C ASP A 305 11.58 -0.91 7.50
N PHE A 306 10.65 -0.19 6.88
CA PHE A 306 10.00 -0.65 5.66
C PHE A 306 11.00 -0.82 4.51
N VAL A 307 11.87 0.16 4.28
CA VAL A 307 12.88 0.11 3.22
C VAL A 307 13.88 -1.01 3.52
N ALA A 308 14.35 -1.15 4.76
CA ALA A 308 15.28 -2.23 5.14
C ALA A 308 14.66 -3.63 4.97
N GLU A 309 13.40 -3.83 5.35
CA GLU A 309 12.69 -5.09 5.12
C GLU A 309 12.56 -5.38 3.62
N TRP A 310 12.23 -4.36 2.83
CA TRP A 310 12.14 -4.50 1.39
C TRP A 310 13.48 -4.89 0.76
N MET A 311 14.59 -4.28 1.18
CA MET A 311 15.95 -4.67 0.74
C MET A 311 16.27 -6.12 1.09
N ASN A 312 15.88 -6.58 2.28
CA ASN A 312 16.07 -7.98 2.69
C ASN A 312 15.29 -8.94 1.78
N LYS A 313 14.06 -8.60 1.39
CA LYS A 313 13.23 -9.43 0.49
C LYS A 313 13.80 -9.48 -0.93
N THR A 314 14.27 -8.35 -1.45
CA THR A 314 14.86 -8.27 -2.80
C THR A 314 16.32 -8.74 -2.84
N ARG A 315 16.92 -9.02 -1.68
CA ARG A 315 18.34 -9.35 -1.49
C ARG A 315 19.30 -8.23 -1.92
N PHE A 316 18.79 -7.01 -2.08
CA PHE A 316 19.64 -5.85 -2.32
C PHE A 316 20.48 -5.53 -1.09
N LYS A 317 21.70 -5.04 -1.32
CA LYS A 317 22.60 -4.66 -0.23
C LYS A 317 22.62 -3.14 -0.13
N ALA A 318 22.19 -2.61 1.01
CA ALA A 318 22.28 -1.18 1.30
C ALA A 318 23.38 -0.93 2.32
N ARG A 319 24.17 0.12 2.12
CA ARG A 319 25.13 0.62 3.11
C ARG A 319 24.99 2.13 3.27
N VAL A 320 25.22 2.62 4.48
CA VAL A 320 25.28 4.07 4.73
C VAL A 320 26.62 4.59 4.21
N ILE A 321 26.58 5.59 3.33
CA ILE A 321 27.77 6.24 2.75
C ILE A 321 27.94 7.69 3.21
N GLY A 322 27.00 8.22 3.98
CA GLY A 322 27.06 9.59 4.47
C GLY A 322 25.81 10.03 5.23
N ARG A 323 25.78 11.33 5.53
CA ARG A 323 24.71 12.02 6.25
C ARG A 323 24.08 13.11 5.42
N LEU A 324 22.75 13.13 5.36
CA LEU A 324 22.01 14.23 4.75
C LEU A 324 21.90 15.39 5.76
N LEU A 325 22.41 16.55 5.38
CA LEU A 325 22.35 17.80 6.14
C LEU A 325 20.98 18.48 5.99
N GLY A 326 20.62 19.26 6.99
CA GLY A 326 19.38 20.04 7.02
C GLY A 326 18.25 19.34 7.78
N PRO A 327 17.08 19.99 7.90
CA PRO A 327 15.93 19.41 8.57
C PRO A 327 15.34 18.24 7.77
N LEU A 328 14.64 17.32 8.44
CA LEU A 328 13.91 16.24 7.79
C LEU A 328 12.89 16.82 6.78
N GLY A 329 12.74 16.15 5.63
CA GLY A 329 11.76 16.53 4.61
C GLY A 329 12.18 17.67 3.67
N THR A 330 13.39 18.23 3.79
CA THR A 330 13.94 19.13 2.77
C THR A 330 14.44 18.35 1.56
N ALA A 331 13.51 17.83 0.76
CA ALA A 331 13.84 17.27 -0.54
C ALA A 331 14.12 18.40 -1.55
N ALA A 332 15.16 18.23 -2.38
CA ALA A 332 15.50 19.16 -3.45
C ALA A 332 14.43 19.24 -4.57
N ALA A 333 13.58 18.20 -4.69
CA ALA A 333 12.45 18.17 -5.61
C ALA A 333 11.35 17.25 -5.05
N PRO A 334 10.06 17.56 -5.27
CA PRO A 334 8.98 16.63 -4.96
C PRO A 334 9.19 15.34 -5.77
N LEU A 335 8.94 14.19 -5.14
CA LEU A 335 8.93 12.91 -5.84
C LEU A 335 7.94 12.99 -7.01
N PRO A 336 8.28 12.45 -8.19
CA PRO A 336 7.32 12.36 -9.28
C PRO A 336 6.07 11.63 -8.78
N GLN A 337 4.91 12.24 -9.02
CA GLN A 337 3.64 11.56 -8.81
C GLN A 337 3.58 10.38 -9.80
N PRO A 338 3.24 9.15 -9.35
CA PRO A 338 3.12 8.00 -10.23
C PRO A 338 2.15 8.22 -11.41
#